data_AF-A0A7M1NVC0-F1
#
_entry.id   AF-A0A7M1NVC0-F1
#
_cell.length_a   1.000
_cell.length_b   1.000
_cell.length_c   1.000
_cell.angle_alpha   90.00
_cell.angle_beta   90.00
_cell.angle_gamma   90.00
#
_symmetry.space_group_name_H-M   'P 1'
#
loop_
_entity.id
_entity.type
_entity.pdbx_description
1 polymer ?
#
loop_
_entity_poly.entity_id
_entity_poly.type
_entity_poly.pdbx_seq_one_letter_code
_entity_poly.pdbx_strand_id
1 'polypeptide(L)'
;MSDGAISIKLAPDYEMGAVQKQLEDYGTGEDIIRNDDFFPDISLSDFRNQYRADGTVTEQRLQDALIEAIASVNDELSTFKAQSEHHFLEQIPAPSVNGESVLIYRYKRAVNCLALANLYERYASYDSTNDGEKKMDLLKDSINELRRDARFAISDIIGKRRVDAELI
;
A
#
# COMPACT_ATOMS: atom_id res chain seq x y z
N MET A 1 63.69 17.17 -10.42
CA MET A 1 62.44 17.70 -9.85
C MET A 1 61.55 18.05 -11.04
N SER A 2 60.56 17.19 -11.31
CA SER A 2 59.59 17.34 -12.41
C SER A 2 58.24 17.48 -11.74
N ASP A 3 57.67 18.69 -11.80
CA ASP A 3 56.46 19.05 -11.08
C ASP A 3 55.24 18.51 -11.83
N GLY A 4 54.73 17.37 -11.37
CA GLY A 4 53.59 16.68 -11.97
C GLY A 4 52.28 17.30 -11.49
N ALA A 5 51.85 18.39 -12.11
CA ALA A 5 50.54 18.98 -11.86
C ALA A 5 49.44 18.10 -12.48
N ILE A 6 48.69 17.38 -11.63
CA ILE A 6 47.47 16.64 -12.02
C ILE A 6 46.36 17.67 -12.25
N SER A 7 45.93 17.83 -13.49
CA SER A 7 44.71 18.60 -13.81
C SER A 7 43.48 17.79 -13.42
N ILE A 8 42.91 18.06 -12.24
CA ILE A 8 41.57 17.59 -11.89
C ILE A 8 40.58 18.51 -12.61
N LYS A 9 39.87 17.99 -13.61
CA LYS A 9 38.74 18.72 -14.22
C LYS A 9 37.63 18.78 -13.17
N LEU A 10 37.38 19.97 -12.60
CA LEU A 10 36.23 20.23 -11.76
C LEU A 10 34.97 19.94 -12.61
N ALA A 11 34.09 19.07 -12.12
CA ALA A 11 32.82 18.80 -12.78
C ALA A 11 32.03 20.11 -12.93
N PRO A 12 31.26 20.32 -14.02
CA PRO A 12 30.46 21.52 -14.17
C PRO A 12 29.50 21.64 -13.00
N ASP A 13 29.33 22.86 -12.45
CA ASP A 13 28.30 23.15 -11.47
C ASP A 13 26.93 22.88 -12.12
N TYR A 14 26.36 21.70 -11.84
CA TYR A 14 25.01 21.38 -12.26
C TYR A 14 24.05 22.19 -11.39
N GLU A 15 23.46 23.24 -11.95
CA GLU A 15 22.28 23.84 -11.33
C GLU A 15 21.17 22.78 -11.27
N MET A 16 20.94 22.27 -10.05
CA MET A 16 19.96 21.23 -9.75
C MET A 16 18.51 21.70 -9.88
N GLY A 17 18.22 22.78 -10.62
CA GLY A 17 16.86 23.29 -10.80
C GLY A 17 15.94 22.30 -11.53
N ALA A 18 16.49 21.55 -12.50
CA ALA A 18 15.72 20.52 -13.21
C ALA A 18 15.45 19.30 -12.32
N VAL A 19 16.42 18.90 -11.47
CA VAL A 19 16.24 17.79 -10.53
C VAL A 19 15.28 18.19 -9.41
N GLN A 20 15.35 19.42 -8.92
CA GLN A 20 14.42 19.99 -7.94
C GLN A 20 12.99 20.02 -8.51
N LYS A 21 12.82 20.50 -9.74
CA LYS A 21 11.53 20.58 -10.42
C LYS A 21 10.96 19.19 -10.74
N GLN A 22 11.83 18.23 -11.07
CA GLN A 22 11.42 16.84 -11.31
C GLN A 22 11.07 16.12 -9.99
N LEU A 23 11.65 16.50 -8.85
CA LEU A 23 11.19 16.07 -7.53
C LEU A 23 9.87 16.74 -7.10
N GLU A 24 9.62 17.98 -7.53
CA GLU A 24 8.36 18.70 -7.28
C GLU A 24 7.19 18.20 -8.13
N ASP A 25 7.45 17.74 -9.36
CA ASP A 25 6.42 17.22 -10.29
C ASP A 25 6.06 15.74 -10.02
N TYR A 26 6.79 15.05 -9.14
CA TYR A 26 6.66 13.61 -8.92
C TYR A 26 5.52 13.19 -7.97
N GLY A 27 4.62 14.08 -7.51
CA GLY A 27 3.73 13.64 -6.43
C GLY A 27 2.62 14.51 -5.90
N THR A 28 1.97 15.36 -6.70
CA THR A 28 0.86 16.17 -6.14
C THR A 28 -0.54 15.80 -6.63
N GLY A 29 -0.68 14.87 -7.59
CA GLY A 29 -1.99 14.41 -8.08
C GLY A 29 -2.12 12.90 -8.32
N GLU A 30 -1.01 12.21 -8.61
CA GLU A 30 -1.00 10.77 -8.94
C GLU A 30 -0.70 9.86 -7.74
N ASP A 31 -0.17 10.41 -6.64
CA ASP A 31 0.20 9.61 -5.45
C ASP A 31 -0.99 9.21 -4.57
N ILE A 32 -2.12 9.92 -4.66
CA ILE A 32 -3.26 9.71 -3.78
C ILE A 32 -4.41 9.06 -4.55
N ILE A 33 -4.84 7.89 -4.11
CA ILE A 33 -6.09 7.26 -4.56
C ILE A 33 -7.22 7.80 -3.69
N ARG A 34 -8.08 8.60 -4.32
CA ARG A 34 -9.25 9.19 -3.66
C ARG A 34 -10.34 8.17 -3.43
N ASN A 35 -10.97 8.26 -2.26
CA ASN A 35 -12.06 7.40 -1.84
C ASN A 35 -13.42 8.11 -1.96
N ASP A 36 -14.48 7.48 -1.45
CA ASP A 36 -15.87 7.95 -1.51
C ASP A 36 -16.28 8.90 -0.37
N ASP A 37 -15.35 9.77 0.03
CA ASP A 37 -15.36 10.73 1.16
C ASP A 37 -15.49 10.10 2.55
N PHE A 38 -16.28 9.04 2.73
CA PHE A 38 -16.49 8.42 4.04
C PHE A 38 -15.22 7.71 4.53
N PHE A 39 -14.61 6.90 3.65
CA PHE A 39 -13.38 6.19 3.95
C PHE A 39 -12.17 7.07 3.60
N PRO A 40 -11.02 6.90 4.28
CA PRO A 40 -9.84 7.72 4.01
C PRO A 40 -9.23 7.41 2.64
N ASP A 41 -8.62 8.43 2.04
CA ASP A 41 -7.75 8.28 0.87
C ASP A 41 -6.50 7.46 1.21
N ILE A 42 -5.90 6.84 0.18
CA ILE A 42 -4.72 5.98 0.32
C ILE A 42 -3.57 6.52 -0.54
N SER A 43 -2.38 6.64 0.05
CA SER A 43 -1.16 7.05 -0.66
C SER A 43 -0.41 5.84 -1.24
N LEU A 44 -0.04 5.92 -2.52
CA LEU A 44 0.82 4.95 -3.19
C LEU A 44 2.22 4.93 -2.57
N SER A 45 2.80 6.11 -2.31
CA SER A 45 4.14 6.23 -1.74
C SER A 45 4.22 5.65 -0.33
N ASP A 46 3.24 5.91 0.54
CA ASP A 46 3.17 5.30 1.88
C ASP A 46 3.12 3.78 1.79
N PHE A 47 2.27 3.23 0.92
CA PHE A 47 2.21 1.79 0.70
C PHE A 47 3.56 1.23 0.23
N ARG A 48 4.16 1.85 -0.79
CA ARG A 48 5.43 1.41 -1.37
C ARG A 48 6.54 1.41 -0.32
N ASN A 49 6.62 2.46 0.50
CA ASN A 49 7.60 2.61 1.57
C ASN A 49 7.39 1.57 2.68
N GLN A 50 6.14 1.35 3.09
CA GLN A 50 5.82 0.42 4.19
C GLN A 50 6.11 -1.03 3.83
N TYR A 51 5.73 -1.47 2.64
CA TYR A 51 5.82 -2.89 2.25
C TYR A 51 7.05 -3.23 1.43
N ARG A 52 7.93 -2.25 1.17
CA ARG A 52 9.10 -2.41 0.30
C ARG A 52 8.73 -3.13 -0.99
N ALA A 53 7.64 -2.68 -1.63
CA ALA A 53 7.25 -3.21 -2.92
C ALA A 53 8.47 -3.09 -3.85
N ASP A 54 9.03 -4.24 -4.23
CA ASP A 54 10.27 -4.33 -4.96
C ASP A 54 10.17 -3.49 -6.25
N GLY A 55 11.29 -2.96 -6.73
CA GLY A 55 11.34 -2.06 -7.91
C GLY A 55 10.82 -2.69 -9.21
N THR A 56 10.45 -3.97 -9.16
CA THR A 56 9.79 -4.75 -10.21
C THR A 56 8.29 -4.50 -10.32
N VAL A 57 7.64 -3.93 -9.29
CA VAL A 57 6.23 -3.52 -9.34
C VAL A 57 6.12 -2.12 -9.91
N THR A 58 5.54 -2.01 -11.11
CA THR A 58 5.27 -0.71 -11.73
C THR A 58 4.22 0.06 -10.92
N GLU A 59 4.27 1.38 -10.99
CA GLU A 59 3.31 2.26 -10.32
C GLU A 59 1.86 1.98 -10.72
N GLN A 60 1.60 1.77 -12.01
CA GLN A 60 0.29 1.40 -12.51
C GLN A 60 -0.24 0.09 -11.87
N ARG A 61 0.61 -0.93 -11.73
CA ARG A 61 0.21 -2.19 -11.08
C ARG A 61 -0.10 -2.01 -9.61
N LEU A 62 0.68 -1.17 -8.93
CA LEU A 62 0.44 -0.82 -7.54
C LEU A 62 -0.90 -0.07 -7.38
N GLN A 63 -1.15 0.92 -8.25
CA GLN A 63 -2.38 1.69 -8.28
C GLN A 63 -3.60 0.78 -8.49
N ASP A 64 -3.56 -0.09 -9.51
CA ASP A 64 -4.63 -1.04 -9.81
C ASP A 64 -4.93 -1.97 -8.62
N ALA A 65 -3.88 -2.48 -7.96
CA ALA A 65 -4.03 -3.37 -6.80
C ALA A 65 -4.65 -2.67 -5.59
N LEU A 66 -4.30 -1.39 -5.35
CA LEU A 66 -4.88 -0.59 -4.29
C LEU A 66 -6.33 -0.21 -4.60
N ILE A 67 -6.66 0.17 -5.83
CA ILE A 67 -8.04 0.47 -6.25
C ILE A 67 -8.94 -0.75 -6.02
N GLU A 68 -8.51 -1.93 -6.48
CA GLU A 68 -9.26 -3.18 -6.26
C GLU A 68 -9.44 -3.49 -4.77
N ALA A 69 -8.39 -3.30 -3.97
CA ALA A 69 -8.46 -3.53 -2.53
C ALA A 69 -9.40 -2.55 -1.82
N ILE A 70 -9.37 -1.26 -2.19
CA ILE A 70 -10.28 -0.24 -1.68
C ILE A 70 -11.73 -0.62 -2.00
N ALA A 71 -12.01 -0.96 -3.27
CA ALA A 71 -13.36 -1.35 -3.69
C ALA A 71 -13.88 -2.55 -2.88
N SER A 72 -13.08 -3.61 -2.76
CA SER A 72 -13.46 -4.81 -2.00
C SER A 72 -13.70 -4.51 -0.52
N VAL A 73 -12.87 -3.70 0.12
CA VAL A 73 -13.04 -3.34 1.55
C VAL A 73 -14.28 -2.45 1.74
N ASN A 74 -14.51 -1.50 0.83
CA ASN A 74 -15.67 -0.62 0.87
C ASN A 74 -16.97 -1.41 0.71
N ASP A 75 -17.01 -2.38 -0.20
CA ASP A 75 -18.17 -3.25 -0.41
C ASP A 75 -18.51 -4.05 0.86
N GLU A 76 -17.50 -4.60 1.53
CA GLU A 76 -17.68 -5.32 2.80
C GLU A 76 -18.13 -4.43 3.95
N LEU A 77 -17.68 -3.17 3.95
CA LEU A 77 -18.05 -2.16 4.95
C LEU A 77 -19.29 -1.34 4.55
N SER A 78 -19.92 -1.63 3.42
CA SER A 78 -21.06 -0.85 2.89
C SER A 78 -22.22 -0.76 3.88
N THR A 79 -22.56 -1.87 4.55
CA THR A 79 -23.61 -1.90 5.58
C THR A 79 -23.20 -1.11 6.82
N PHE A 80 -21.93 -1.19 7.22
CA PHE A 80 -21.40 -0.41 8.33
C PHE A 80 -21.47 1.10 8.04
N LYS A 81 -21.07 1.52 6.84
CA LYS A 81 -21.20 2.90 6.36
C LYS A 81 -22.66 3.36 6.35
N ALA A 82 -23.57 2.54 5.82
CA ALA A 82 -25.00 2.88 5.75
C ALA A 82 -25.68 3.02 7.12
N GLN A 83 -25.13 2.41 8.17
CA GLN A 83 -25.61 2.49 9.55
C GLN A 83 -24.95 3.61 10.37
N SER A 84 -23.92 4.27 9.82
CA SER A 84 -23.22 5.35 10.51
C SER A 84 -24.02 6.64 10.49
N GLU A 85 -24.07 7.35 11.62
CA GLU A 85 -24.61 8.72 11.71
C GLU A 85 -23.57 9.79 11.30
N HIS A 86 -22.33 9.39 11.05
CA HIS A 86 -21.21 10.27 10.70
C HIS A 86 -20.94 10.27 9.19
N HIS A 87 -20.45 11.41 8.68
CA HIS A 87 -20.12 11.56 7.26
C HIS A 87 -18.74 11.02 6.91
N PHE A 88 -17.83 10.94 7.88
CA PHE A 88 -16.45 10.47 7.70
C PHE A 88 -16.10 9.43 8.76
N LEU A 89 -15.31 8.41 8.39
CA LEU A 89 -14.87 7.34 9.29
C LEU A 89 -14.10 7.89 10.50
N GLU A 90 -13.33 8.96 10.30
CA GLU A 90 -12.55 9.62 11.35
C GLU A 90 -13.41 10.27 12.45
N GLN A 91 -14.67 10.59 12.15
CA GLN A 91 -15.59 11.20 13.12
C GLN A 91 -16.24 10.17 14.04
N ILE A 92 -16.17 8.89 13.69
CA ILE A 92 -16.73 7.82 14.52
C ILE A 92 -15.87 7.69 15.80
N PRO A 93 -16.47 7.81 17.00
CA PRO A 93 -15.73 7.69 18.25
C PRO A 93 -15.02 6.34 18.38
N ALA A 94 -13.69 6.38 18.46
CA ALA A 94 -12.85 5.21 18.66
C ALA A 94 -11.60 5.60 19.46
N PRO A 95 -10.94 4.63 20.13
CA PRO A 95 -9.62 4.88 20.71
C PRO A 95 -8.64 5.37 19.64
N SER A 96 -7.71 6.23 20.04
CA SER A 96 -6.58 6.63 19.20
C SER A 96 -5.29 5.97 19.70
N VAL A 97 -4.43 5.60 18.76
CA VAL A 97 -3.09 5.09 19.02
C VAL A 97 -2.13 5.92 18.18
N ASN A 98 -1.12 6.51 18.82
CA ASN A 98 -0.17 7.42 18.16
C ASN A 98 -0.87 8.60 17.42
N GLY A 99 -1.97 9.11 17.97
CA GLY A 99 -2.74 10.21 17.37
C GLY A 99 -3.65 9.84 16.20
N GLU A 100 -3.65 8.57 15.74
CA GLU A 100 -4.55 8.09 14.69
C GLU A 100 -5.72 7.29 15.28
N SER A 101 -6.93 7.48 14.75
CA SER A 101 -8.08 6.65 15.12
C SER A 101 -7.82 5.19 14.76
N VAL A 102 -8.09 4.27 15.68
CA VAL A 102 -7.93 2.83 15.45
C VAL A 102 -8.78 2.35 14.27
N LEU A 103 -9.93 2.98 13.97
CA LEU A 103 -10.75 2.64 12.81
C LEU A 103 -10.05 3.01 11.49
N ILE A 104 -9.41 4.18 11.43
CA ILE A 104 -8.63 4.62 10.25
C ILE A 104 -7.44 3.68 10.03
N TYR A 105 -6.71 3.37 11.10
CA TYR A 105 -5.60 2.41 11.05
C TYR A 105 -6.06 1.04 10.52
N ARG A 106 -7.17 0.51 11.06
CA ARG A 106 -7.71 -0.79 10.62
C ARG A 106 -8.16 -0.78 9.17
N TYR A 107 -8.78 0.31 8.72
CA TYR A 107 -9.18 0.43 7.32
C TYR A 107 -7.97 0.38 6.40
N LYS A 108 -6.95 1.22 6.66
CA LYS A 108 -5.69 1.22 5.91
C LYS A 108 -5.01 -0.14 5.93
N ARG A 109 -4.98 -0.82 7.09
CA ARG A 109 -4.44 -2.18 7.21
C ARG A 109 -5.20 -3.17 6.33
N ALA A 110 -6.53 -3.13 6.31
CA ALA A 110 -7.34 -4.03 5.49
C ALA A 110 -7.02 -3.86 3.99
N VAL A 111 -7.02 -2.63 3.52
CA VAL A 111 -6.69 -2.28 2.13
C VAL A 111 -5.28 -2.72 1.78
N ASN A 112 -4.29 -2.35 2.61
CA ASN A 112 -2.90 -2.63 2.32
C ASN A 112 -2.60 -4.14 2.29
N CYS A 113 -3.13 -4.90 3.24
CA CYS A 113 -2.96 -6.35 3.26
C CYS A 113 -3.59 -7.02 2.01
N LEU A 114 -4.79 -6.59 1.61
CA LEU A 114 -5.46 -7.13 0.45
C LEU A 114 -4.76 -6.75 -0.86
N ALA A 115 -4.30 -5.51 -0.99
CA ALA A 115 -3.52 -5.05 -2.14
C ALA A 115 -2.20 -5.84 -2.27
N LEU A 116 -1.49 -6.06 -1.16
CA LEU A 116 -0.24 -6.83 -1.17
C LEU A 116 -0.48 -8.30 -1.56
N ALA A 117 -1.55 -8.92 -1.04
CA ALA A 117 -1.94 -10.27 -1.44
C ALA A 117 -2.20 -10.34 -2.95
N ASN A 118 -2.96 -9.39 -3.49
CA ASN A 118 -3.26 -9.30 -4.93
C ASN A 118 -1.98 -9.12 -5.77
N LEU A 119 -1.02 -8.30 -5.31
CA LEU A 119 0.26 -8.11 -5.98
C LEU A 119 1.07 -9.41 -6.01
N TYR A 120 1.14 -10.14 -4.89
CA TYR A 120 1.91 -11.38 -4.82
C TYR A 120 1.31 -12.49 -5.69
N GLU A 121 -0.01 -12.61 -5.76
CA GLU A 121 -0.66 -13.57 -6.66
C GLU A 121 -0.42 -13.26 -8.14
N ARG A 122 -0.51 -11.98 -8.50
CA ARG A 122 -0.28 -11.59 -9.89
C ARG A 122 1.19 -11.71 -10.26
N TYR A 123 2.11 -11.32 -9.38
CA TYR A 123 3.55 -11.52 -9.59
C TYR A 123 3.87 -13.00 -9.85
N ALA A 124 3.31 -13.88 -9.04
CA ALA A 124 3.43 -15.32 -9.18
C ALA A 124 2.93 -15.86 -10.53
N SER A 125 1.92 -15.24 -11.13
CA SER A 125 1.37 -15.68 -12.42
C SER A 125 2.25 -15.31 -13.62
N TYR A 126 3.16 -14.35 -13.47
CA TYR A 126 3.99 -13.86 -14.59
C TYR A 126 5.38 -14.50 -14.67
N ASP A 127 5.91 -15.04 -13.58
CA ASP A 127 7.24 -15.67 -13.53
C ASP A 127 7.10 -17.20 -13.46
N SER A 128 6.94 -17.83 -14.63
CA SER A 128 6.81 -19.29 -14.77
C SER A 128 8.15 -20.03 -14.82
N THR A 129 9.23 -19.40 -14.36
CA THR A 129 10.54 -20.05 -14.23
C THR A 129 10.56 -21.01 -13.05
N ASN A 130 11.48 -21.97 -13.05
CA ASN A 130 11.65 -22.94 -11.95
C ASN A 130 12.00 -22.26 -10.60
N ASP A 131 12.60 -21.06 -10.66
CA ASP A 131 12.84 -20.21 -9.49
C ASP A 131 11.57 -19.44 -9.08
N GLY A 132 10.75 -19.02 -10.05
CA GLY A 132 9.41 -18.48 -9.84
C GLY A 132 8.51 -19.45 -9.08
N GLU A 133 8.41 -20.72 -9.52
CA GLU A 133 7.61 -21.75 -8.84
C GLU A 133 8.02 -21.97 -7.38
N LYS A 134 9.32 -22.04 -7.07
CA LYS A 134 9.78 -22.15 -5.68
C LYS A 134 9.46 -20.92 -4.84
N LYS A 135 9.56 -19.73 -5.45
CA LYS A 135 9.19 -18.48 -4.79
C LYS A 135 7.68 -18.42 -4.54
N MET A 136 6.86 -19.02 -5.38
CA MET A 136 5.41 -19.14 -5.17
C MET A 136 5.06 -19.96 -3.94
N ASP A 137 5.68 -21.11 -3.74
CA ASP A 137 5.38 -21.95 -2.58
C ASP A 137 5.72 -21.24 -1.25
N LEU A 138 6.78 -20.41 -1.24
CA LEU A 138 7.11 -19.57 -0.09
C LEU A 138 6.14 -18.39 0.11
N LEU A 139 5.55 -17.86 -0.97
CA LEU A 139 4.63 -16.72 -0.91
C LEU A 139 3.19 -17.11 -0.63
N LYS A 140 2.77 -18.35 -0.94
CA LYS A 140 1.37 -18.82 -0.73
C LYS A 140 0.92 -18.67 0.71
N ASP A 141 1.75 -19.08 1.66
CA ASP A 141 1.43 -18.94 3.09
C ASP A 141 1.30 -17.46 3.47
N SER A 142 2.21 -16.62 2.99
CA SER A 142 2.14 -15.16 3.20
C SER A 142 0.88 -14.53 2.59
N ILE A 143 0.44 -14.97 1.40
CA ILE A 143 -0.79 -14.47 0.76
C ILE A 143 -2.02 -14.78 1.61
N ASN A 144 -2.13 -16.00 2.13
CA ASN A 144 -3.26 -16.40 2.97
C ASN A 144 -3.25 -15.64 4.31
N GLU A 145 -2.08 -15.45 4.91
CA GLU A 145 -1.94 -14.62 6.12
C GLU A 145 -2.35 -13.17 5.87
N LEU A 146 -1.95 -12.57 4.75
CA LEU A 146 -2.35 -11.21 4.38
C LEU A 146 -3.87 -11.10 4.22
N ARG A 147 -4.51 -12.08 3.57
CA ARG A 147 -5.97 -12.10 3.45
C ARG A 147 -6.65 -12.25 4.81
N ARG A 148 -6.15 -13.14 5.67
CA ARG A 148 -6.66 -13.30 7.04
C ARG A 148 -6.55 -11.98 7.81
N ASP A 149 -5.41 -11.30 7.73
CA ASP A 149 -5.16 -10.03 8.38
C ASP A 149 -6.11 -8.92 7.89
N ALA A 150 -6.41 -8.90 6.58
CA ALA A 150 -7.42 -8.01 6.03
C ALA A 150 -8.81 -8.31 6.60
N ARG A 151 -9.22 -9.59 6.64
CA ARG A 151 -10.52 -10.02 7.22
C ARG A 151 -10.63 -9.70 8.70
N PHE A 152 -9.55 -9.81 9.45
CA PHE A 152 -9.49 -9.42 10.85
C PHE A 152 -9.70 -7.94 11.03
N ALA A 153 -9.02 -7.11 10.23
CA ALA A 153 -9.16 -5.67 10.30
C ALA A 153 -10.59 -5.23 9.97
N ILE A 154 -11.25 -5.84 8.98
CA ILE A 154 -12.66 -5.59 8.65
C ILE A 154 -13.58 -6.04 9.79
N SER A 155 -13.38 -7.25 10.33
CA SER A 155 -14.18 -7.77 11.46
C SER A 155 -14.09 -6.86 12.68
N ASP A 156 -12.90 -6.38 12.97
CA ASP A 156 -12.62 -5.44 14.04
C ASP A 156 -13.31 -4.07 13.86
N ILE A 157 -13.47 -3.57 12.62
CA ILE A 157 -14.20 -2.33 12.32
C ILE A 157 -15.69 -2.53 12.59
N ILE A 158 -16.26 -3.65 12.14
CA ILE A 158 -17.69 -3.96 12.29
C ILE A 158 -18.02 -4.43 13.73
N GLY A 159 -17.02 -4.62 14.59
CA GLY A 159 -17.19 -5.12 15.96
C GLY A 159 -17.60 -6.61 16.02
N LYS A 160 -17.30 -7.38 14.98
CA LYS A 160 -17.54 -8.82 14.92
C LYS A 160 -16.31 -9.58 15.43
N ARG A 161 -16.54 -10.76 16.04
CA ARG A 161 -15.45 -11.64 16.46
C ARG A 161 -14.69 -12.10 15.21
N ARG A 162 -13.36 -12.02 15.26
CA ARG A 162 -12.46 -12.61 14.25
C ARG A 162 -12.70 -14.11 14.17
N VAL A 163 -12.90 -14.63 12.96
CA VAL A 163 -13.06 -16.06 12.72
C VAL A 163 -11.90 -16.51 11.84
N ASP A 164 -11.10 -17.43 12.36
CA ASP A 164 -10.14 -18.21 11.60
C ASP A 164 -10.80 -19.53 11.20
N ALA A 165 -11.10 -19.68 9.92
CA ALA A 165 -11.45 -20.97 9.35
C ALA A 165 -10.25 -21.48 8.56
N GLU A 166 -9.46 -22.37 9.15
CA GLU A 166 -8.52 -23.19 8.40
C GLU A 166 -9.30 -24.36 7.76
N LEU A 167 -9.27 -24.46 6.44
CA LEU A 167 -9.76 -25.64 5.72
C LEU A 167 -8.72 -26.75 5.86
N ILE A 168 -9.03 -27.76 6.66
CA ILE A 168 -8.27 -29.02 6.80
C ILE A 168 -8.77 -30.02 5.75
#